data_AF-A0A0A1VWE4-F1
#
_entry.id   AF-A0A0A1VWE4-F1
#
_cell.length_a   1.000
_cell.length_b   1.000
_cell.length_c   1.000
_cell.angle_alpha   90.00
_cell.angle_beta   90.00
_cell.angle_gamma   90.00
#
_symmetry.space_group_name_H-M   'P 1'
#
loop_
_entity.id
_entity.type
_entity.pdbx_description
1 polymer ?
#
loop_
_entity_poly.entity_id
_entity_poly.type
_entity_poly.pdbx_seq_one_letter_code
_entity_poly.pdbx_strand_id
1 'polypeptide(L)'
;MHTFEQTFRDFCNSLRYSHSRTIWLIDDTYPISWVASISNYRLFCRLRKWIKIKDPRWMGDVYKVIFAIHDFFPQFSYATFPGHGQTVLWLETRKDFTPTWDSLEKISRLSYWDFEKFKDTHLLIRDPETILDQIKNSFA
;
A
#
# COMPACT_ATOMS: atom_id res chain seq x y z
N MET A 1 13.42 6.49 -2.44
CA MET A 1 12.68 5.43 -1.73
C MET A 1 11.50 6.10 -1.03
N HIS A 2 10.39 5.40 -0.80
CA HIS A 2 9.14 5.94 -0.23
C HIS A 2 8.36 6.91 -1.12
N THR A 3 8.37 6.71 -2.44
CA THR A 3 7.46 7.40 -3.35
C THR A 3 6.57 6.42 -4.08
N PHE A 4 5.32 6.79 -4.32
CA PHE A 4 4.36 6.01 -5.10
C PHE A 4 4.94 5.56 -6.45
N GLU A 5 5.47 6.49 -7.24
CA GLU A 5 5.94 6.19 -8.60
C GLU A 5 7.11 5.21 -8.59
N GLN A 6 8.01 5.33 -7.60
CA GLN A 6 9.11 4.41 -7.45
C GLN A 6 8.59 3.02 -7.07
N THR A 7 7.82 2.92 -5.98
CA THR A 7 7.34 1.62 -5.48
C THR A 7 6.43 0.93 -6.49
N PHE A 8 5.57 1.69 -7.18
CA PHE A 8 4.70 1.16 -8.24
C PHE A 8 5.51 0.60 -9.42
N ARG A 9 6.52 1.33 -9.90
CA ARG A 9 7.42 0.85 -10.95
C ARG A 9 8.16 -0.40 -10.51
N ASP A 10 8.64 -0.44 -9.27
CA ASP A 10 9.40 -1.56 -8.73
C ASP A 10 8.49 -2.81 -8.59
N PHE A 11 7.23 -2.63 -8.17
CA PHE A 11 6.20 -3.68 -8.20
C PHE A 11 5.97 -4.20 -9.62
N CYS A 12 5.69 -3.33 -10.60
CA CYS A 12 5.49 -3.72 -12.00
C CYS A 12 6.69 -4.49 -12.57
N ASN A 13 7.92 -4.05 -12.27
CA ASN A 13 9.14 -4.73 -12.71
C ASN A 13 9.27 -6.12 -12.07
N SER A 14 8.86 -6.28 -10.82
CA SER A 14 8.92 -7.57 -10.12
C SER A 14 7.97 -8.63 -10.72
N LEU A 15 6.88 -8.21 -11.37
CA LEU A 15 5.91 -9.13 -11.98
C LEU A 15 6.56 -10.06 -13.00
N ARG A 16 7.54 -9.57 -13.77
CA ARG A 16 8.27 -10.38 -14.77
C ARG A 16 9.02 -11.57 -14.15
N TYR A 17 9.40 -11.45 -12.89
CA TYR A 17 10.18 -12.47 -12.16
C TYR A 17 9.31 -13.28 -11.19
N SER A 18 8.00 -13.02 -11.19
CA SER A 18 7.05 -13.71 -10.32
C SER A 18 6.60 -15.04 -10.89
N HIS A 19 6.18 -15.93 -10.01
CA HIS A 19 5.55 -17.21 -10.31
C HIS A 19 4.29 -17.36 -9.45
N SER A 20 3.56 -18.46 -9.64
CA SER A 20 2.28 -18.72 -8.97
C SER A 20 2.31 -18.79 -7.44
N ARG A 21 3.50 -18.77 -6.82
CA ARG A 21 3.70 -18.79 -5.36
C ARG A 21 4.47 -17.57 -4.85
N THR A 22 4.69 -16.57 -5.70
CA THR A 22 5.32 -15.33 -5.27
C THR A 22 4.40 -14.59 -4.32
N ILE A 23 4.97 -14.13 -3.21
CA ILE A 23 4.34 -13.26 -2.24
C ILE A 23 5.10 -11.94 -2.26
N TRP A 24 4.37 -10.84 -2.35
CA TRP A 24 4.93 -9.51 -2.16
C TRP A 24 4.55 -8.99 -0.79
N LEU A 25 5.52 -8.41 -0.08
CA LEU A 25 5.27 -7.64 1.14
C LEU A 25 5.68 -6.20 0.86
N ILE A 26 4.72 -5.29 0.92
CA ILE A 26 4.93 -3.85 0.68
C ILE A 26 4.85 -3.14 2.03
N ASP A 27 5.95 -2.53 2.42
CA ASP A 27 6.05 -1.72 3.64
C ASP A 27 5.43 -0.33 3.43
N ASP A 28 5.13 0.37 4.53
CA ASP A 28 4.66 1.77 4.54
C ASP A 28 3.32 2.06 3.85
N THR A 29 2.44 1.07 3.83
CA THR A 29 1.11 1.14 3.20
C THR A 29 0.02 1.74 4.10
N TYR A 30 0.27 1.84 5.41
CA TYR A 30 -0.60 2.54 6.38
C TYR A 30 0.21 3.66 7.06
N PRO A 31 0.23 4.89 6.51
CA PRO A 31 0.94 6.00 7.14
C PRO A 31 0.38 6.31 8.54
N ILE A 32 1.26 6.34 9.55
CA ILE A 32 0.88 6.62 10.95
C ILE A 32 0.41 8.07 11.20
N SER A 33 0.70 8.97 10.25
CA SER A 33 0.28 10.38 10.32
C SER A 33 0.40 11.04 8.94
N TRP A 34 -0.28 12.17 8.78
CA TRP A 34 -0.11 13.04 7.61
C TRP A 34 1.36 13.38 7.34
N VAL A 35 2.14 13.69 8.38
CA VAL A 35 3.54 14.07 8.24
C VAL A 35 4.38 12.89 7.74
N ALA A 36 4.16 11.70 8.29
CA ALA A 36 4.85 10.48 7.85
C ALA A 36 4.56 10.15 6.38
N SER A 37 3.39 10.56 5.86
CA SER A 37 2.96 10.31 4.47
C SER A 37 3.62 11.22 3.42
N ILE A 38 4.41 12.22 3.83
CA ILE A 38 5.02 13.19 2.91
C ILE A 38 6.13 12.51 2.11
N SER A 39 5.98 12.42 0.79
CA SER A 39 6.95 11.75 -0.10
C SER A 39 8.31 12.46 -0.23
N ASN A 40 8.40 13.74 0.13
CA ASN A 40 9.67 14.48 0.13
C ASN A 40 10.35 14.42 1.51
N TYR A 41 11.41 13.62 1.62
CA TYR A 41 12.17 13.45 2.86
C TYR A 41 12.68 14.78 3.48
N ARG A 42 13.15 15.72 2.65
CA ARG A 42 13.65 17.01 3.16
C ARG A 42 12.53 17.82 3.77
N LEU A 43 11.34 17.81 3.15
CA LEU A 43 10.15 18.46 3.67
C LEU A 43 9.67 17.78 4.96
N PHE A 44 9.61 16.45 4.99
CA PHE A 44 9.32 15.66 6.20
C PHE A 44 10.22 16.08 7.36
N CYS A 45 11.55 16.07 7.17
CA CYS A 45 12.52 16.44 8.20
C CYS A 45 12.33 17.88 8.71
N ARG A 46 12.02 18.83 7.82
CA ARG A 46 11.76 20.23 8.18
C ARG A 46 10.47 20.37 8.98
N LEU A 47 9.37 19.79 8.50
CA LEU A 47 8.06 19.86 9.14
C LEU A 47 8.08 19.18 10.50
N ARG A 48 8.62 17.96 10.58
CA ARG A 48 8.79 17.21 11.84
C ARG A 48 9.48 18.06 12.91
N LYS A 49 10.59 18.72 12.56
CA LYS A 49 11.31 19.62 13.47
C LYS A 49 10.47 20.83 13.86
N TRP A 50 9.80 21.47 12.89
CA TRP A 50 9.00 22.67 13.11
C TRP A 50 7.81 22.42 14.04
N ILE A 51 7.08 21.32 13.84
CA ILE A 51 5.93 20.92 14.67
C ILE A 51 6.29 20.02 15.85
N LYS A 52 7.59 19.82 16.13
CA LYS A 52 8.13 19.06 17.27
C LYS A 52 7.60 17.63 17.40
N ILE A 53 7.34 16.95 16.28
CA ILE A 53 7.01 15.52 16.28
C ILE A 53 8.25 14.71 16.66
N LYS A 54 8.15 13.92 17.73
CA LYS A 54 9.25 13.06 18.19
C LYS A 54 9.44 11.83 17.31
N ASP A 55 8.36 11.30 16.76
CA ASP A 55 8.39 10.11 15.91
C ASP A 55 9.27 10.35 14.66
N PRO A 56 10.34 9.56 14.44
CA PRO A 56 11.22 9.71 13.29
C PRO A 56 10.74 8.96 12.04
N ARG A 57 9.67 8.16 12.13
CA ARG A 57 9.24 7.29 11.04
C ARG A 57 8.76 8.10 9.84
N TRP A 58 9.40 7.84 8.70
CA TRP A 58 9.06 8.40 7.41
C TRP A 58 8.60 7.25 6.51
N MET A 59 7.38 7.37 5.99
CA MET A 59 6.70 6.30 5.25
C MET A 59 6.47 6.72 3.78
N GLY A 60 6.40 8.02 3.53
CA GLY A 60 6.12 8.59 2.22
C GLY A 60 4.73 8.24 1.72
N ASP A 61 4.50 8.35 0.42
CA ASP A 61 3.18 8.12 -0.19
C ASP A 61 3.04 6.72 -0.79
N VAL A 62 3.72 5.73 -0.20
CA VAL A 62 3.72 4.33 -0.63
C VAL A 62 2.32 3.70 -0.58
N TYR A 63 1.47 4.10 0.36
CA TYR A 63 0.08 3.65 0.45
C TYR A 63 -0.71 3.75 -0.86
N LYS A 64 -0.39 4.72 -1.73
CA LYS A 64 -1.04 4.89 -3.04
C LYS A 64 -0.84 3.68 -3.95
N VAL A 65 0.20 2.88 -3.74
CA VAL A 65 0.43 1.64 -4.49
C VAL A 65 -0.70 0.65 -4.26
N ILE A 66 -1.29 0.60 -3.06
CA ILE A 66 -2.41 -0.30 -2.78
C ILE A 66 -3.66 0.12 -3.54
N PHE A 67 -3.87 1.43 -3.72
CA PHE A 67 -4.94 1.96 -4.56
C PHE A 67 -4.73 1.60 -6.04
N ALA A 68 -3.48 1.64 -6.52
CA ALA A 68 -3.17 1.21 -7.88
C ALA A 68 -3.32 -0.32 -8.06
N ILE A 69 -2.91 -1.13 -7.09
CA ILE A 69 -3.10 -2.59 -7.08
C ILE A 69 -4.58 -2.93 -7.08
N HIS A 70 -5.37 -2.25 -6.25
CA HIS A 70 -6.82 -2.36 -6.22
C HIS A 70 -7.37 -2.15 -7.63
N ASP A 71 -7.11 -1.02 -8.26
CA ASP A 71 -7.75 -0.67 -9.53
C ASP A 71 -7.26 -1.46 -10.75
N PHE A 72 -5.96 -1.71 -10.85
CA PHE A 72 -5.33 -2.18 -12.10
C PHE A 72 -4.85 -3.63 -12.05
N PHE A 73 -4.84 -4.26 -10.88
CA PHE A 73 -4.32 -5.61 -10.72
C PHE A 73 -5.32 -6.56 -10.03
N PRO A 74 -6.49 -6.81 -10.64
CA PRO A 74 -7.53 -7.70 -10.07
C PRO A 74 -7.08 -9.16 -9.96
N GLN A 75 -6.00 -9.56 -10.64
CA GLN A 75 -5.43 -10.91 -10.58
C GLN A 75 -4.72 -11.24 -9.26
N PHE A 76 -4.49 -10.25 -8.39
CA PHE A 76 -3.87 -10.47 -7.08
C PHE A 76 -4.88 -10.22 -5.96
N SER A 77 -4.86 -11.02 -4.91
CA SER A 77 -5.51 -10.68 -3.64
C SER A 77 -4.48 -10.02 -2.73
N TYR A 78 -4.95 -9.23 -1.78
CA TYR A 78 -4.08 -8.57 -0.83
C TYR A 78 -4.80 -8.29 0.49
N ALA A 79 -4.02 -8.10 1.55
CA ALA A 79 -4.51 -7.69 2.86
C ALA A 79 -3.41 -6.92 3.60
N THR A 80 -3.81 -6.01 4.49
CA THR A 80 -2.88 -5.20 5.28
C THR A 80 -2.84 -5.67 6.72
N PHE A 81 -1.63 -5.92 7.23
CA PHE A 81 -1.43 -6.25 8.64
C PHE A 81 -1.69 -5.03 9.53
N PRO A 82 -2.32 -5.21 10.70
CA PRO A 82 -2.55 -4.12 11.63
C PRO A 82 -1.23 -3.57 12.20
N GLY A 83 -1.22 -2.28 12.50
CA GLY A 83 -0.13 -1.61 13.23
C GLY A 83 1.07 -1.21 12.38
N HIS A 84 1.73 -2.17 11.72
CA HIS A 84 2.98 -1.91 10.98
C HIS A 84 2.78 -1.30 9.59
N GLY A 85 1.56 -1.34 9.07
CA GLY A 85 1.25 -0.77 7.76
C GLY A 85 1.93 -1.54 6.63
N GLN A 86 1.89 -2.86 6.69
CA GLN A 86 2.44 -3.74 5.67
C GLN A 86 1.30 -4.42 4.92
N THR A 87 1.28 -4.32 3.59
CA THR A 87 0.33 -5.03 2.76
C THR A 87 1.01 -6.22 2.12
N VAL A 88 0.42 -7.40 2.26
CA VAL A 88 0.84 -8.61 1.56
C VAL A 88 -0.05 -8.83 0.34
N LEU A 89 0.54 -9.24 -0.78
CA LEU A 89 -0.14 -9.60 -2.00
C LEU A 89 0.22 -11.03 -2.41
N TRP A 90 -0.76 -11.75 -2.97
CA TRP A 90 -0.58 -13.10 -3.51
C TRP A 90 -1.41 -13.30 -4.78
N LEU A 91 -1.05 -14.30 -5.59
CA LEU A 91 -1.75 -14.61 -6.83
C LEU A 91 -3.08 -15.30 -6.53
N GLU A 92 -4.16 -14.52 -6.50
CA GLU A 92 -5.54 -14.97 -6.43
C GLU A 92 -6.41 -13.87 -7.06
N THR A 93 -7.29 -14.23 -7.98
CA THR A 93 -8.14 -13.22 -8.63
C THR A 93 -9.22 -12.77 -7.65
N ARG A 94 -9.30 -11.46 -7.36
CA ARG A 94 -10.33 -10.89 -6.49
C ARG A 94 -11.71 -11.05 -7.12
N LYS A 95 -12.66 -11.51 -6.31
CA LYS A 95 -14.09 -11.59 -6.67
C LYS A 95 -14.79 -10.28 -6.32
N ASP A 96 -15.87 -9.96 -7.03
CA ASP A 96 -16.76 -8.83 -6.74
C ASP A 96 -16.04 -7.47 -6.61
N PHE A 97 -15.09 -7.23 -7.50
CA PHE A 97 -14.26 -6.02 -7.52
C PHE A 97 -14.72 -5.03 -8.61
N THR A 98 -14.63 -3.73 -8.33
CA THR A 98 -14.83 -2.64 -9.30
C THR A 98 -13.78 -1.56 -9.07
N PRO A 99 -13.08 -1.07 -10.11
CA PRO A 99 -12.12 0.03 -9.95
C PRO A 99 -12.78 1.28 -9.34
N THR A 100 -12.14 1.89 -8.34
CA THR A 100 -12.70 3.07 -7.65
C THR A 100 -12.29 4.38 -8.35
N TRP A 101 -11.06 4.45 -8.86
CA TRP A 101 -10.43 5.66 -9.37
C TRP A 101 -10.30 5.66 -10.90
N ASP A 102 -10.05 4.48 -11.46
CA ASP A 102 -9.90 4.19 -12.89
C ASP A 102 -8.88 5.13 -13.58
N SER A 103 -7.86 5.56 -12.82
CA SER A 103 -6.82 6.45 -13.32
C SER A 103 -5.60 6.47 -12.40
N LEU A 104 -4.44 6.07 -12.94
CA LEU A 104 -3.16 6.19 -12.23
C LEU A 104 -2.81 7.65 -11.92
N GLU A 105 -3.26 8.60 -12.75
CA GLU A 105 -3.02 10.03 -12.54
C GLU A 105 -3.82 10.57 -11.35
N LYS A 106 -5.08 10.14 -11.19
CA LYS A 106 -5.86 10.46 -9.98
C LYS A 106 -5.22 9.83 -8.74
N ILE A 107 -4.78 8.58 -8.84
CA ILE A 107 -4.14 7.86 -7.73
C ILE A 107 -2.83 8.54 -7.32
N SER A 108 -1.99 8.97 -8.26
CA SER A 108 -0.72 9.64 -7.95
C SER A 108 -0.94 10.97 -7.22
N ARG A 109 -2.08 11.63 -7.45
CA ARG A 109 -2.48 12.87 -6.79
C ARG A 109 -3.21 12.70 -5.45
N LEU A 110 -3.46 11.48 -4.99
CA LEU A 110 -4.13 11.26 -3.70
C LEU A 110 -3.43 12.04 -2.59
N SER A 111 -4.24 12.74 -1.81
CA SER A 111 -3.80 13.33 -0.57
C SER A 111 -3.92 12.30 0.57
N TYR A 112 -3.28 12.61 1.70
CA TYR A 112 -3.50 11.85 2.93
C TYR A 112 -4.97 11.83 3.38
N TRP A 113 -5.75 12.86 3.05
CA TRP A 113 -7.16 12.93 3.43
C TRP A 113 -8.02 12.00 2.57
N ASP A 114 -7.66 11.86 1.29
CA ASP A 114 -8.26 10.83 0.44
C ASP A 114 -7.93 9.44 0.99
N PHE A 115 -6.68 9.22 1.40
CA PHE A 115 -6.30 8.00 2.09
C PHE A 115 -7.17 7.73 3.32
N GLU A 116 -7.31 8.68 4.25
CA GLU A 116 -8.14 8.51 5.45
C GLU A 116 -9.61 8.18 5.12
N LYS A 117 -10.14 8.75 4.04
CA LYS A 117 -11.51 8.49 3.59
C LYS A 117 -11.71 7.09 3.01
N PHE A 118 -10.69 6.53 2.35
CA PHE A 118 -10.81 5.29 1.57
C PHE A 118 -10.00 4.11 2.13
N LYS A 119 -9.21 4.30 3.19
CA LYS A 119 -8.34 3.26 3.76
C LYS A 119 -9.10 1.99 4.14
N ASP A 120 -10.31 2.11 4.69
CA ASP A 120 -11.06 0.95 5.17
C ASP A 120 -11.57 0.08 4.01
N THR A 121 -11.83 0.68 2.85
CA THR A 121 -12.24 -0.05 1.65
C THR A 121 -11.06 -0.56 0.83
N HIS A 122 -9.87 0.08 0.94
CA HIS A 122 -8.73 -0.24 0.09
C HIS A 122 -7.63 -1.06 0.78
N LEU A 123 -7.39 -0.93 2.08
CA LEU A 123 -6.29 -1.65 2.74
C LEU A 123 -6.66 -3.06 3.20
N LEU A 124 -7.94 -3.35 3.39
CA LEU A 124 -8.42 -4.66 3.83
C LEU A 124 -7.65 -5.17 5.06
N ILE A 125 -7.76 -4.42 6.17
CA ILE A 125 -7.02 -4.73 7.40
C ILE A 125 -7.60 -5.99 8.03
N ARG A 126 -6.74 -6.98 8.31
CA ARG A 126 -7.10 -8.30 8.84
C ARG A 126 -6.05 -8.75 9.86
N ASP A 127 -6.44 -9.58 10.83
CA ASP A 127 -5.49 -10.20 11.73
C ASP A 127 -4.51 -11.13 10.97
N PRO A 128 -3.26 -11.30 11.48
CA PRO A 128 -2.24 -12.09 10.80
C PRO A 128 -2.66 -13.54 10.52
N GLU A 129 -3.39 -14.16 11.44
CA GLU A 129 -3.87 -15.54 11.31
C GLU A 129 -4.81 -15.68 10.10
N THR A 130 -5.80 -14.79 9.98
CA THR A 130 -6.70 -14.74 8.83
C THR A 130 -5.96 -14.55 7.51
N ILE A 131 -4.98 -13.64 7.47
CA ILE A 131 -4.17 -13.39 6.26
C ILE A 131 -3.41 -14.65 5.85
N LEU A 132 -2.73 -15.29 6.82
CA LEU A 132 -1.94 -16.49 6.56
C LEU A 132 -2.81 -17.66 6.08
N ASP A 133 -4.00 -17.82 6.65
CA ASP A 133 -4.92 -18.89 6.23
C ASP A 133 -5.49 -18.65 4.82
N GLN A 134 -5.80 -17.40 4.46
CA GLN A 134 -6.18 -17.05 3.07
C GLN A 134 -5.06 -17.38 2.08
N ILE A 135 -3.82 -17.00 2.39
CA ILE A 135 -2.66 -17.28 1.53
C ILE A 135 -2.45 -18.79 1.36
N LYS A 136 -2.53 -19.57 2.45
CA LYS A 136 -2.39 -21.03 2.39
C LYS A 136 -3.45 -21.66 1.50
N ASN A 137 -4.72 -21.25 1.66
CA ASN A 137 -5.83 -21.77 0.87
C ASN A 137 -5.73 -21.40 -0.61
N SER A 138 -5.08 -20.28 -0.94
CA SER A 138 -4.84 -19.88 -2.34
C SER A 138 -3.79 -20.73 -3.06
N PHE A 139 -2.95 -21.47 -2.34
CA PHE A 139 -1.90 -22.33 -2.91
C PHE A 139 -2.16 -23.83 -2.76
N ALA A 140 -3.26 -24.19 -2.10
CA ALA A 140 -3.73 -25.56 -1.94
C ALA A 140 -4.39 -26.05 -3.24
#